data_AF-A0A7Y5S8C5-F1
#
_entry.id   AF-A0A7Y5S8C5-F1
#
_cell.length_a   1.000
_cell.length_b   1.000
_cell.length_c   1.000
_cell.angle_alpha   90.00
_cell.angle_beta   90.00
_cell.angle_gamma   90.00
#
_symmetry.space_group_name_H-M   'P 1'
#
loop_
_entity.id
_entity.type
_entity.pdbx_description
1 polymer ?
#
loop_
_entity_poly.entity_id
_entity_poly.type
_entity_poly.pdbx_seq_one_letter_code
_entity_poly.pdbx_strand_id
1 'polypeptide(L)' 'MRTRAVEALGESTTQLSGRTDGDHIVFFDVPSGRRAEELIGSIVPVRIERVQRLSLFGRLGVASAGSGSVG' A
#
# COMPACT_ATOMS: atom_id res chain seq x y z
N MET A 1 -14.08 30.30 -7.79
CA MET A 1 -13.68 29.47 -6.63
C MET A 1 -12.47 28.65 -7.08
N ARG A 2 -11.24 29.03 -6.70
CA ARG A 2 -10.01 28.30 -7.06
C ARG A 2 -9.61 27.44 -5.86
N THR A 3 -9.72 26.13 -5.97
CA THR A 3 -9.21 25.19 -4.98
C THR A 3 -7.68 25.24 -5.02
N ARG A 4 -7.03 25.59 -3.91
CA ARG A 4 -5.57 25.50 -3.78
C ARG A 4 -5.18 24.07 -3.41
N ALA A 5 -4.28 23.47 -4.17
CA ALA A 5 -3.55 22.29 -3.74
C ALA A 5 -2.60 22.69 -2.60
N VAL A 6 -2.58 21.89 -1.54
CA VAL A 6 -1.65 22.06 -0.43
C VAL A 6 -0.42 21.21 -0.78
N GLU A 7 0.69 21.84 -1.16
CA GLU A 7 1.96 21.13 -1.35
C GLU A 7 2.57 20.83 0.02
N ALA A 8 2.68 19.54 0.35
CA ALA A 8 3.39 19.09 1.53
C ALA A 8 4.90 19.19 1.27
N LEU A 9 5.60 19.98 2.10
CA LEU A 9 7.06 20.07 2.14
C LEU A 9 7.63 18.79 2.76
N GLY A 10 7.92 17.80 1.93
CA GLY A 10 8.58 16.54 2.29
C GLY A 10 8.68 15.67 1.04
N GLU A 11 9.73 14.85 0.93
CA GLU A 11 9.89 13.89 -0.17
C GLU A 11 8.53 13.23 -0.47
N SER A 12 7.99 13.47 -1.66
CA SER A 12 6.63 13.06 -1.99
C SER A 12 6.60 11.54 -2.10
N THR A 13 6.30 10.87 -0.98
CA THR A 13 6.10 9.43 -0.98
C THR A 13 4.80 9.15 -1.74
N THR A 14 4.91 8.41 -2.84
CA THR A 14 3.73 7.96 -3.56
C THR A 14 3.01 6.94 -2.70
N GLN A 15 1.74 7.20 -2.39
CA GLN A 15 0.89 6.25 -1.69
C GLN A 15 -0.05 5.57 -2.68
N LEU A 16 -0.21 4.26 -2.53
CA LEU A 16 -1.20 3.48 -3.26
C LEU A 16 -2.33 3.06 -2.35
N SER A 17 -3.50 2.85 -2.97
CA SER A 17 -4.62 2.18 -2.35
C SER A 17 -4.89 0.84 -3.04
N GLY A 18 -5.31 -0.14 -2.25
CA GLY A 18 -5.74 -1.46 -2.73
C GLY A 18 -6.94 -1.96 -1.93
N ARG A 19 -7.45 -3.13 -2.32
CA ARG A 19 -8.51 -3.85 -1.60
C ARG A 19 -7.99 -5.21 -1.15
N THR A 20 -8.31 -5.61 0.07
CA THR A 20 -8.12 -6.99 0.53
C THR A 20 -9.21 -7.91 -0.03
N ASP A 21 -9.05 -9.23 0.11
CA ASP A 21 -10.11 -10.21 -0.18
C ASP A 21 -11.43 -9.92 0.56
N GLY A 22 -11.35 -9.39 1.79
CA GLY A 22 -12.51 -8.97 2.58
C GLY A 22 -13.09 -7.59 2.23
N ASP A 23 -12.72 -7.00 1.09
CA ASP A 23 -13.19 -5.68 0.65
C ASP A 23 -12.89 -4.50 1.61
N HIS A 24 -11.71 -4.50 2.22
CA HIS A 24 -11.24 -3.35 2.99
C HIS A 24 -10.28 -2.53 2.16
N ILE A 25 -10.45 -1.20 2.17
CA ILE A 25 -9.49 -0.27 1.55
C ILE A 25 -8.23 -0.21 2.42
N VAL A 26 -7.09 -0.49 1.81
CA VAL A 26 -5.76 -0.42 2.43
C VAL A 26 -4.94 0.64 1.72
N PHE A 27 -4.30 1.51 2.50
CA PHE A 27 -3.29 2.47 2.05
C PHE A 27 -1.90 2.01 2.45
N PHE A 28 -0.95 2.11 1.53
CA PHE A 28 0.46 1.81 1.79
C PHE A 28 1.36 2.64 0.88
N ASP A 29 2.53 3.00 1.40
CA ASP A 29 3.50 3.80 0.65
C ASP A 29 4.31 2.92 -0.30
N VAL A 30 4.66 3.49 -1.46
CA VAL A 30 5.57 2.85 -2.42
C VAL A 30 7.00 2.97 -1.86
N PRO A 31 7.70 1.83 -1.64
CA PRO A 31 9.06 1.85 -1.12
C PRO A 31 10.00 2.61 -2.05
N SER A 32 10.98 3.30 -1.47
CA SER A 32 12.07 3.93 -2.22
C SER A 32 12.72 2.92 -3.17
N GLY A 33 12.86 3.28 -4.45
CA GLY A 33 13.45 2.41 -5.48
C GLY A 33 12.44 1.53 -6.23
N ARG A 34 11.14 1.60 -5.89
CA ARG A 34 10.06 1.01 -6.69
C ARG A 34 9.19 2.07 -7.33
N ARG A 35 8.56 1.71 -8.45
CA ARG A 35 7.58 2.57 -9.13
C ARG A 35 6.16 2.08 -8.85
N ALA A 36 5.22 3.01 -8.73
CA ALA A 36 3.82 2.70 -8.45
C ALA A 36 3.21 1.77 -9.50
N GLU A 37 3.57 1.98 -10.77
CA GLU A 37 3.06 1.24 -11.92
C GLU A 37 3.40 -0.26 -11.86
N GLU A 38 4.46 -0.63 -11.15
CA GLU A 38 4.88 -2.03 -10.98
C GLU A 38 4.07 -2.78 -9.90
N LEU A 39 3.22 -2.06 -9.15
CA LEU A 39 2.36 -2.62 -8.10
C LEU A 39 0.89 -2.64 -8.53
N ILE A 40 0.49 -1.71 -9.41
CA ILE A 40 -0.88 -1.62 -9.91
C ILE A 40 -1.27 -2.89 -10.68
N GLY A 41 -2.42 -3.46 -10.35
CA GLY A 41 -2.92 -4.70 -10.97
C GLY A 41 -2.27 -5.99 -10.45
N SER A 42 -1.37 -5.91 -9.47
CA SER A 42 -0.74 -7.08 -8.84
C SER A 42 -1.31 -7.35 -7.44
N ILE A 43 -1.31 -8.62 -7.03
CA ILE A 43 -1.60 -9.00 -5.64
C ILE A 43 -0.31 -8.87 -4.85
N VAL A 44 -0.30 -7.96 -3.88
CA VAL A 44 0.87 -7.70 -3.03
C VAL A 44 0.55 -7.96 -1.56
N PRO A 45 1.44 -8.62 -0.82
CA PRO A 45 1.26 -8.78 0.62
C PRO A 45 1.44 -7.42 1.30
N VAL A 46 0.49 -7.04 2.15
CA VAL A 46 0.59 -5.83 2.97
C VAL A 46 0.38 -6.21 4.43
N ARG A 47 1.32 -5.81 5.29
CA ARG A 47 1.16 -5.93 6.74
C ARG A 47 0.41 -4.70 7.25
N ILE A 48 -0.76 -4.93 7.85
CA ILE A 48 -1.55 -3.85 8.47
C ILE A 48 -0.89 -3.42 9.77
N GLU A 49 -0.73 -2.11 9.96
CA GLU A 49 -0.08 -1.51 11.13
C GLU A 49 -1.02 -0.60 11.92
N ARG A 50 -2.02 -0.03 11.24
CA ARG A 50 -2.96 0.89 11.87
C ARG A 50 -4.31 0.84 11.18
N VAL A 51 -5.36 1.03 11.98
CA VAL A 51 -6.74 1.22 11.51
C VAL A 51 -7.19 2.61 11.90
N GLN A 52 -7.82 3.34 10.98
CA GLN A 52 -8.43 4.63 11.28
C GLN A 52 -9.72 4.81 10.50
N ARG A 53 -10.83 5.00 11.22
CA ARG A 53 -12.19 5.00 10.67
C ARG A 53 -12.46 3.69 9.91
N LEU A 54 -12.60 3.77 8.59
CA LEU A 54 -12.86 2.64 7.69
C LEU A 54 -11.67 2.31 6.79
N SER A 55 -10.50 2.83 7.13
CA SER A 55 -9.29 2.72 6.32
C SER A 55 -8.22 1.96 7.08
N LEU A 56 -7.60 1.01 6.38
CA LEU A 56 -6.44 0.28 6.86
C LEU A 56 -5.18 0.95 6.33
N PHE A 57 -4.14 1.00 7.15
CA PHE A 57 -2.83 1.51 6.78
C PHE A 57 -1.80 0.42 7.05
N GLY A 58 -0.90 0.21 6.10
CA GLY A 58 0.10 -0.83 6.21
C GLY A 58 1.36 -0.53 5.41
N ARG A 59 2.29 -1.47 5.51
CA ARG A 59 3.52 -1.47 4.71
C ARG A 59 3.59 -2.72 3.87
N LEU A 60 4.19 -2.61 2.69
CA LEU A 60 4.45 -3.75 1.83
C LEU A 60 5.22 -4.82 2.62
N GLY A 61 4.64 -6.01 2.66
CA GLY A 61 5.28 -7.17 3.24
C GLY A 61 6.37 -7.69 2.32
N VAL A 62 7.37 -8.34 2.91
CA VAL A 62 8.23 -9.22 2.12
C VAL A 62 7.36 -10.39 1.68
N ALA A 63 7.39 -10.75 0.40
CA ALA A 63 6.75 -11.99 -0.04
C ALA A 63 7.33 -13.12 0.83
N SER A 64 6.47 -13.77 1.62
CA SER A 64 6.87 -15.03 2.25
C SER A 64 7.14 -15.97 1.09
N ALA A 65 8.42 -16.28 0.83
CA ALA A 65 8.77 -17.37 -0.06
C ALA A 65 7.99 -18.58 0.45
N GLY A 66 7.08 -19.10 -0.37
CA GLY A 66 6.24 -20.22 0.02
C GLY A 66 7.13 -21.36 0.48
N SER A 67 7.10 -21.66 1.78
CA SER A 67 7.57 -22.93 2.30
C SER A 67 6.56 -23.99 1.87
N GLY A 68 6.60 -24.36 0.58
CA GLY A 68 5.95 -25.54 0.08
C GLY A 68 6.69 -26.77 0.59
N SER A 69 6.31 -27.29 1.76
CA SER A 69 6.56 -28.68 2.09
C SER A 69 5.36 -29.49 1.61
N VAL A 70 5.51 -30.13 0.46
CA VAL A 70 4.64 -31.24 0.05
C VAL A 70 5.00 -32.42 0.97
N GLY A 71 4.05 -32.84 1.78
CA GLY A 71 4.03 -34.11 2.49
C GLY A 71 2.85 -34.92 2.02
#